data_AF-A1ZL46-F1
#
_entry.id   AF-A1ZL46-F1
#
_cell.length_a   1.000
_cell.length_b   1.000
_cell.length_c   1.000
_cell.angle_alpha   90.00
_cell.angle_beta   90.00
_cell.angle_gamma   90.00
#
_symmetry.space_group_name_H-M   'P 1'
#
loop_
_entity.id
_entity.type
_entity.pdbx_description
1 polymer ?
#
loop_
_entity_poly.entity_id
_entity_poly.type
_entity_poly.pdbx_seq_one_letter_code
_entity_poly.pdbx_strand_id
1 'polypeptide(L)' 'MLPIIELMERGKQELLIKPIENEVLLGLMAGFVRQLAQAHVVQKFEMTPERIEHSFQVIWDAMKA' A
#
# COMPACT_ATOMS: atom_id res chain seq x y z
N MET A 1 18.58 -8.51 -2.56
CA MET A 1 17.15 -8.30 -2.90
C MET A 1 16.64 -7.16 -2.02
N LEU A 2 15.70 -6.33 -2.46
CA LEU A 2 15.14 -5.28 -1.59
C LEU A 2 14.32 -5.95 -0.47
N PRO A 3 14.45 -5.55 0.82
CA PRO A 3 13.74 -6.19 1.93
C PRO A 3 12.22 -6.26 1.75
N ILE A 4 11.63 -5.25 1.12
CA ILE A 4 10.19 -5.21 0.85
C ILE A 4 9.74 -6.28 -0.17
N ILE A 5 10.59 -6.59 -1.16
CA ILE A 5 10.31 -7.62 -2.17
C ILE A 5 10.33 -9.00 -1.51
N GLU A 6 11.33 -9.26 -0.66
CA GLU A 6 11.42 -10.52 0.09
C GLU A 6 10.20 -10.73 1.01
N LEU A 7 9.76 -9.67 1.68
CA LEU A 7 8.55 -9.70 2.51
C LEU A 7 7.29 -10.02 1.69
N MET A 8 7.14 -9.40 0.51
CA MET A 8 6.00 -9.67 -0.37
C MET A 8 6.01 -11.10 -0.88
N GLU A 9 7.16 -11.60 -1.33
CA GLU A 9 7.29 -12.99 -1.79
C GLU A 9 6.95 -13.99 -0.68
N ARG A 10 7.45 -13.76 0.53
CA ARG A 10 7.08 -14.60 1.68
C ARG A 10 5.57 -14.52 1.98
N GLY A 11 4.98 -13.33 1.92
CA GLY A 11 3.53 -13.16 2.10
C GLY A 11 2.69 -13.90 1.06
N LYS A 12 3.17 -14.03 -0.19
CA LYS A 12 2.51 -14.84 -1.22
C LYS A 12 2.63 -16.33 -0.91
N GLN A 13 3.79 -16.80 -0.46
CA GLN A 13 4.00 -18.19 -0.04
C GLN A 13 3.13 -18.58 1.15
N GLU A 14 2.93 -17.66 2.09
CA GLU A 14 2.08 -17.82 3.27
C GLU A 14 0.59 -17.61 2.99
N LEU A 15 0.20 -17.36 1.73
CA LEU A 15 -1.19 -17.08 1.31
C LEU A 15 -1.81 -15.87 2.03
N LEU A 16 -0.98 -14.92 2.45
CA LEU A 16 -1.43 -13.65 3.05
C LEU A 16 -1.60 -12.56 2.00
N ILE A 17 -0.81 -12.61 0.91
CA ILE A 17 -0.82 -11.64 -0.17
C ILE A 17 -1.23 -12.34 -1.47
N LYS A 18 -2.07 -11.69 -2.28
CA LYS A 18 -2.49 -12.19 -3.60
C LYS A 18 -1.27 -12.50 -4.48
N PRO A 19 -1.31 -13.55 -5.33
CA PRO A 19 -0.20 -13.95 -6.19
C PRO A 19 -0.09 -13.05 -7.43
N ILE A 20 0.20 -11.76 -7.21
CA ILE A 20 0.37 -10.71 -8.21
C ILE A 20 1.84 -10.28 -8.24
N GLU A 21 2.32 -9.73 -9.35
CA GLU A 21 3.68 -9.21 -9.52
C GLU A 21 4.02 -8.13 -8.46
N ASN A 22 5.25 -8.16 -7.92
CA ASN A 22 5.67 -7.23 -6.86
C ASN A 22 5.65 -5.78 -7.32
N GLU A 23 5.95 -5.53 -8.59
CA GLU A 23 5.94 -4.22 -9.21
C GLU A 23 4.53 -3.60 -9.14
N VAL A 24 3.50 -4.41 -9.33
CA VAL A 24 2.10 -3.99 -9.23
C VAL A 24 1.73 -3.69 -7.78
N LEU A 25 2.10 -4.57 -6.84
CA LEU A 25 1.86 -4.37 -5.40
C LEU A 25 2.58 -3.11 -4.88
N LEU A 26 3.84 -2.91 -5.26
CA LEU A 26 4.62 -1.71 -4.92
C LEU A 26 4.01 -0.46 -5.54
N GLY A 27 3.58 -0.53 -6.81
CA GLY A 27 2.89 0.56 -7.49
C GLY A 27 1.60 0.96 -6.78
N LEU A 28 0.83 -0.02 -6.31
CA LEU A 28 -0.42 0.22 -5.58
C LEU A 28 -0.16 0.91 -4.24
N MET A 29 0.77 0.41 -3.43
CA MET A 29 1.10 1.04 -2.14
C MET A 29 1.70 2.44 -2.31
N ALA A 30 2.77 2.56 -3.11
CA ALA A 30 3.51 3.80 -3.25
C ALA A 30 2.72 4.86 -4.01
N GLY A 31 1.98 4.45 -5.03
CA GLY A 31 1.12 5.35 -5.82
C GLY A 31 -0.01 5.94 -5.00
N PHE A 32 -0.69 5.12 -4.20
CA PHE A 32 -1.79 5.57 -3.35
C PHE A 32 -1.33 6.55 -2.26
N VAL A 33 -0.28 6.19 -1.51
CA VAL A 33 0.29 7.07 -0.47
C VAL A 33 0.78 8.38 -1.08
N ARG A 34 1.41 8.34 -2.26
CA ARG A 34 1.87 9.55 -2.96
C ARG A 34 0.69 10.47 -3.31
N GLN A 35 -0.42 9.94 -3.82
CA GLN A 35 -1.59 10.75 -4.16
C GLN A 35 -2.20 11.42 -2.91
N LEU A 36 -2.29 10.69 -1.79
CA LEU A 36 -2.79 11.25 -0.54
C LEU A 36 -1.87 12.35 0.01
N ALA A 37 -0.56 12.12 0.01
CA ALA A 37 0.43 13.11 0.43
C ALA A 37 0.36 14.37 -0.46
N GLN A 38 0.21 14.20 -1.78
CA GLN A 38 0.03 15.32 -2.70
C GLN A 38 -1.26 16.09 -2.40
N ALA A 39 -2.39 15.39 -2.22
CA ALA A 39 -3.68 16.00 -1.90
C ALA A 39 -3.63 16.81 -0.59
N HIS A 40 -2.85 16.34 0.37
CA HIS A 40 -2.58 17.05 1.62
C HIS A 40 -1.76 18.31 1.44
N VAL A 41 -0.65 18.25 0.72
CA VAL A 41 0.21 19.41 0.46
C VAL A 41 -0.53 20.50 -0.31
N VAL A 42 -1.40 20.13 -1.26
CA VAL A 42 -2.21 21.10 -2.03
C VAL A 42 -3.47 21.56 -1.28
N GLN A 43 -3.60 21.26 0.01
CA GLN A 43 -4.72 21.61 0.89
C GLN A 43 -6.11 21.18 0.38
N LYS A 44 -6.15 20.19 -0.53
CA LYS A 44 -7.41 19.61 -1.04
C LYS A 44 -7.95 18.51 -0.12
N PHE A 45 -7.10 17.96 0.74
CA PHE A 45 -7.46 16.85 1.61
C PHE A 45 -6.57 16.81 2.85
N GLU A 46 -7.13 17.04 4.04
CA GLU A 46 -6.36 16.92 5.27
C GLU A 46 -6.06 15.44 5.61
N MET A 47 -4.78 15.11 5.80
CA MET A 47 -4.35 13.78 6.26
C MET A 47 -4.40 13.72 7.79
N THR A 48 -5.59 13.44 8.32
CA THR A 48 -5.77 13.16 9.76
C THR A 48 -5.28 11.74 10.10
N PRO A 49 -4.92 11.44 11.36
CA PRO A 49 -4.53 10.09 11.78
C PRO A 49 -5.56 9.02 11.41
N GLU A 50 -6.85 9.30 11.57
CA GLU A 50 -7.95 8.40 11.19
C GLU A 50 -7.93 8.10 9.68
N ARG A 51 -7.71 9.12 8.85
CA ARG A 51 -7.63 8.95 7.38
C ARG A 51 -6.38 8.17 6.98
N ILE A 52 -5.26 8.33 7.71
CA ILE A 52 -4.04 7.52 7.49
C ILE A 52 -4.34 6.06 7.77
N GLU A 53 -4.96 5.75 8.91
CA GLU A 53 -5.30 4.38 9.28
C GLU A 53 -6.24 3.74 8.25
N HIS A 54 -7.30 4.44 7.87
CA HIS A 54 -8.24 3.96 6.85
C HIS A 54 -7.54 3.70 5.51
N SER A 55 -6.59 4.55 5.15
CA SER A 55 -5.81 4.43 3.91
C SER A 55 -4.97 3.16 3.90
N PHE A 56 -4.30 2.84 5.01
CA PHE A 56 -3.55 1.59 5.15
C PHE A 56 -4.47 0.37 5.13
N GLN A 57 -5.63 0.44 5.78
CA GLN A 57 -6.63 -0.63 5.76
C GLN A 57 -7.07 -0.95 4.33
N VAL A 58 -7.41 0.07 3.54
CA VAL A 58 -7.85 -0.09 2.13
C VAL A 58 -6.74 -0.69 1.27
N ILE A 59 -5.51 -0.19 1.40
CA ILE A 59 -4.37 -0.74 0.67
C ILE A 59 -4.13 -2.21 1.05
N TRP A 60 -4.21 -2.53 2.34
CA TRP A 60 -4.06 -3.90 2.81
C TRP A 60 -5.14 -4.82 2.26
N ASP A 61 -6.41 -4.39 2.29
CA ASP A 61 -7.53 -5.15 1.74
C ASP A 61 -7.38 -5.40 0.23
N ALA A 62 -6.81 -4.45 -0.50
CA ALA A 62 -6.50 -4.61 -1.92
C ALA A 62 -5.41 -5.67 -2.18
N MET A 63 -4.48 -5.86 -1.25
CA MET A 63 -3.36 -6.80 -1.41
C MET A 63 -3.59 -8.18 -0.78
N LYS A 64 -4.34 -8.25 0.32
CA LYS A 64 -4.52 -9.50 1.10
C LYS A 64 -5.27 -10.56 0.30
N ALA A 65 -4.91 -11.82 0.45
CA ALA A 65 -5.60 -12.95 -0.21
C ALA A 65 -6.93 -13.30 0.48
#